data_AF-A0A5A7W3Z9-F1
#
_entry.id   AF-A0A5A7W3Z9-F1
#
_cell.length_a   1.000
_cell.length_b   1.000
_cell.length_c   1.000
_cell.angle_alpha   90.00
_cell.angle_beta   90.00
_cell.angle_gamma   90.00
#
_symmetry.space_group_name_H-M   'P 1'
#
loop_
_entity.id
_entity.type
_entity.pdbx_description
1 polymer ?
#
loop_
_entity_poly.entity_id
_entity_poly.type
_entity_poly.pdbx_seq_one_letter_code
_entity_poly.pdbx_strand_id
1 'polypeptide(L)'
;MHRTPAVTLSAVTIVAALGVAGCAHTAPPAASPNRQTSAVAAAPSGTPLPSPDALTGVISRLADTSIPAEQKVGLVQYATVDDQAVLTNFGEALKANGFVPLTVVATDLAWSSQPGNVLANVTLSTADPAVKPFTYPMEFAPIHDAWQLTQRTADQLLPLAGTPTTTPSS
;
A
#
# COMPACT_ATOMS: atom_id res chain seq x y z
N MET A 1 -36.54 -34.07 -15.07
CA MET A 1 -37.59 -33.03 -14.94
C MET A 1 -37.32 -32.22 -13.69
N HIS A 2 -36.53 -31.14 -13.80
CA HIS A 2 -36.16 -30.29 -12.66
C HIS A 2 -37.17 -29.15 -12.52
N ARG A 3 -37.77 -29.01 -11.33
CA ARG A 3 -38.69 -27.93 -10.99
C ARG A 3 -37.92 -26.74 -10.43
N THR A 4 -38.04 -25.59 -11.07
CA THR A 4 -37.58 -24.29 -10.59
C THR A 4 -38.72 -23.56 -9.88
N PRO A 5 -38.55 -23.07 -8.64
CA PRO A 5 -39.49 -22.12 -8.06
C PRO A 5 -39.12 -20.69 -8.46
N ALA A 6 -40.09 -20.00 -9.06
CA ALA A 6 -40.05 -18.58 -9.37
C ALA A 6 -40.14 -17.73 -8.08
N VAL A 7 -39.31 -16.70 -7.97
CA VAL A 7 -39.37 -15.68 -6.91
C VAL A 7 -39.82 -14.36 -7.54
N THR A 8 -41.05 -13.97 -7.21
CA THR A 8 -41.66 -12.67 -7.50
C THR A 8 -41.10 -11.58 -6.58
N LEU A 9 -40.54 -10.51 -7.14
CA LEU A 9 -40.16 -9.29 -6.42
C LEU A 9 -41.22 -8.20 -6.67
N SER A 10 -41.98 -7.89 -5.63
CA SER A 10 -42.99 -6.83 -5.63
C SER A 10 -42.35 -5.45 -5.41
N ALA A 11 -42.77 -4.49 -6.24
CA ALA A 11 -42.44 -3.07 -6.15
C ALA A 11 -43.30 -2.36 -5.09
N VAL A 12 -42.71 -1.44 -4.32
CA VAL A 12 -43.46 -0.48 -3.48
C VAL A 12 -42.89 0.91 -3.73
N THR A 13 -43.69 1.73 -4.41
CA THR A 13 -43.53 3.18 -4.58
C THR A 13 -44.21 3.91 -3.42
N ILE A 14 -43.51 4.82 -2.75
CA ILE A 14 -44.15 5.82 -1.88
C ILE A 14 -43.65 7.20 -2.27
N VAL A 15 -44.57 8.01 -2.80
CA VAL A 15 -44.47 9.45 -3.04
C VAL A 15 -45.10 10.16 -1.85
N ALA A 16 -44.44 11.21 -1.33
CA ALA A 16 -45.08 12.24 -0.51
C ALA A 16 -44.35 13.58 -0.66
N ALA A 17 -45.12 14.66 -0.50
CA ALA A 17 -45.00 15.93 -1.20
C ALA A 17 -44.34 17.09 -0.41
N LEU A 18 -43.94 18.09 -1.19
CA LEU A 18 -43.67 19.51 -0.96
C LEU A 18 -43.81 20.11 0.46
N GLY A 19 -42.76 20.83 0.87
CA GLY A 19 -42.83 21.96 1.80
C GLY A 19 -41.98 23.12 1.28
N VAL A 20 -42.61 24.25 0.98
CA VAL A 20 -41.95 25.51 0.56
C VAL A 20 -41.88 26.43 1.77
N ALA A 21 -40.67 26.86 2.14
CA ALA A 21 -40.45 28.09 2.90
C ALA A 21 -39.08 28.64 2.49
N GLY A 22 -39.09 29.83 1.89
CA GLY A 22 -37.88 30.53 1.47
C GLY A 22 -37.23 31.28 2.63
N CYS A 23 -35.90 31.27 2.67
CA CYS A 23 -35.09 32.30 3.31
C CYS A 23 -33.90 32.62 2.40
N ALA A 24 -33.59 33.90 2.33
CA ALA A 24 -32.68 34.54 1.41
C ALA A 24 -31.19 34.18 1.65
N HIS A 25 -30.48 34.00 0.53
CA HIS A 25 -29.12 34.49 0.22
C HIS A 25 -27.96 33.94 1.05
N THR A 26 -27.15 33.08 0.41
CA THR A 26 -25.69 33.23 0.27
C THR A 26 -25.20 32.19 -0.75
N ALA A 27 -24.50 32.64 -1.79
CA ALA A 27 -23.88 31.74 -2.77
C ALA A 27 -22.77 30.93 -2.09
N PRO A 28 -22.75 29.59 -2.20
CA PRO A 28 -21.58 28.80 -1.80
C PRO A 28 -20.44 29.05 -2.79
N PRO A 29 -19.19 29.24 -2.32
CA PRO A 29 -18.04 29.25 -3.22
C PRO A 29 -17.86 27.87 -3.86
N ALA A 30 -17.23 27.87 -5.03
CA ALA A 30 -16.99 26.73 -5.90
C ALA A 30 -16.51 25.47 -5.15
N ALA A 31 -17.06 24.33 -5.56
CA ALA A 31 -16.60 23.01 -5.15
C ALA A 31 -15.10 22.87 -5.42
N SER A 32 -14.32 22.87 -4.34
CA SER A 32 -12.94 22.39 -4.38
C SER A 32 -13.00 20.86 -4.58
N PRO A 33 -12.21 20.27 -5.49
CA PRO A 33 -12.19 18.83 -5.66
C PRO A 33 -11.80 18.16 -4.35
N ASN A 34 -12.56 17.12 -4.02
CA ASN A 34 -12.47 16.27 -2.84
C ASN A 34 -11.00 15.94 -2.47
N ARG A 35 -10.42 16.73 -1.57
CA ARG A 35 -9.17 16.36 -0.89
C ARG A 35 -9.58 15.27 0.08
N GLN A 36 -9.31 14.01 -0.27
CA GLN A 36 -9.42 12.90 0.66
C GLN A 36 -8.51 13.21 1.86
N THR A 37 -9.08 13.79 2.91
CA THR A 37 -8.41 13.91 4.20
C THR A 37 -8.35 12.52 4.79
N SER A 38 -7.27 11.80 4.48
CA SER A 38 -6.81 10.69 5.30
C SER A 38 -6.70 11.23 6.73
N ALA A 39 -7.51 10.70 7.64
CA ALA A 39 -7.44 11.05 9.05
C ALA A 39 -6.03 10.69 9.54
N VAL A 40 -5.19 11.71 9.80
CA VAL A 40 -3.95 11.52 10.55
C VAL A 40 -4.37 11.06 11.95
N ALA A 41 -4.00 9.83 12.29
CA ALA A 41 -4.14 9.34 13.65
C ALA A 41 -3.24 10.19 14.56
N ALA A 42 -3.76 10.57 15.73
CA ALA A 42 -2.99 11.32 16.71
C ALA A 42 -1.72 10.52 17.08
N ALA A 43 -0.57 11.19 17.10
CA ALA A 43 0.70 10.55 17.46
C ALA A 43 0.59 9.87 18.85
N PRO A 44 1.09 8.62 19.01
CA PRO A 44 1.22 8.02 20.33
C PRO A 44 2.09 8.94 21.19
N SER A 45 1.59 9.33 22.36
CA SER A 45 2.23 10.32 23.22
C SER A 45 3.64 9.85 23.62
N GLY A 46 4.67 10.58 23.18
CA GLY A 46 6.06 10.41 23.64
C GLY A 46 6.99 9.58 22.77
N THR A 47 6.53 8.96 21.67
CA THR A 47 7.43 8.23 20.75
C THR A 47 7.72 9.08 19.50
N PRO A 48 8.97 9.42 19.19
CA PRO A 48 9.30 10.12 17.96
C PRO A 48 9.08 9.22 16.74
N LEU A 49 8.77 9.81 15.58
CA LEU A 49 8.78 9.06 14.32
C LEU A 49 10.18 8.48 14.06
N PRO A 50 10.30 7.32 13.40
CA PRO A 50 11.59 6.77 13.01
C PRO A 50 12.30 7.69 12.02
N SER A 51 13.61 7.51 11.87
CA SER A 51 14.33 8.15 10.77
C SER A 51 13.85 7.56 9.42
N PRO A 52 13.79 8.38 8.36
CA PRO A 52 13.52 7.86 7.01
C PRO A 52 14.49 6.76 6.59
N ASP A 53 15.76 6.87 6.99
CA ASP A 53 16.81 5.88 6.70
C ASP A 53 16.51 4.49 7.27
N ALA A 54 15.84 4.41 8.42
CA ALA A 54 15.44 3.14 9.00
C ALA A 54 14.46 2.40 8.07
N LEU A 55 13.48 3.11 7.50
CA LEU A 55 12.48 2.55 6.60
C LEU A 55 13.07 2.26 5.21
N THR A 56 13.89 3.18 4.69
CA THR A 56 14.69 2.97 3.47
C THR A 56 15.51 1.69 3.59
N GLY A 57 16.17 1.46 4.72
CA GLY A 57 16.99 0.27 4.97
C GLY A 57 16.21 -1.05 4.98
N VAL A 58 14.90 -1.04 5.27
CA VAL A 58 14.05 -2.24 5.14
C VAL A 58 13.87 -2.60 3.67
N ILE A 59 13.47 -1.62 2.86
CA ILE A 59 13.17 -1.82 1.44
C ILE A 59 14.44 -2.11 0.64
N SER A 60 15.55 -1.43 0.94
CA SER A 60 16.84 -1.71 0.30
C SER A 60 17.30 -3.14 0.56
N ARG A 61 17.14 -3.68 1.78
CA ARG A 61 17.50 -5.06 2.09
C ARG A 61 16.56 -6.09 1.47
N LEU A 62 15.26 -5.77 1.34
CA LEU A 62 14.32 -6.60 0.59
C LEU A 62 14.70 -6.70 -0.89
N ALA A 63 15.11 -5.57 -1.50
CA ALA A 63 15.50 -5.50 -2.89
C ALA A 63 16.90 -6.06 -3.19
N ASP A 64 17.80 -6.14 -2.20
CA ASP A 64 19.16 -6.62 -2.41
C ASP A 64 19.18 -8.12 -2.73
N THR A 65 19.62 -8.46 -3.94
CA THR A 65 19.71 -9.86 -4.42
C THR A 65 20.88 -10.63 -3.79
N SER A 66 21.81 -9.93 -3.12
CA SER A 66 22.94 -10.55 -2.41
C SER A 66 22.54 -11.06 -1.02
N ILE A 67 21.40 -10.60 -0.48
CA ILE A 67 20.90 -11.03 0.83
C ILE A 67 20.10 -12.33 0.67
N PRO A 68 20.45 -13.41 1.40
CA PRO A 68 19.70 -14.66 1.38
C PRO A 68 18.24 -14.48 1.79
N ALA A 69 17.33 -15.24 1.19
CA ALA A 69 15.89 -15.10 1.40
C ALA A 69 15.48 -15.34 2.87
N GLU A 70 16.21 -16.21 3.58
CA GLU A 70 16.01 -16.48 5.01
C GLU A 70 16.19 -15.22 5.86
N GLN A 71 17.13 -14.34 5.48
CA GLN A 71 17.35 -13.07 6.17
C GLN A 71 16.29 -12.03 5.80
N LYS A 72 15.60 -12.19 4.67
CA LYS A 72 14.51 -11.30 4.24
C LYS A 72 13.18 -11.61 4.94
N VAL A 73 12.98 -12.82 5.43
CA VAL A 73 11.77 -13.22 6.16
C VAL A 73 11.50 -12.27 7.33
N GLY A 74 12.54 -11.87 8.09
CA GLY A 74 12.40 -10.93 9.21
C GLY A 74 12.11 -9.47 8.82
N LEU A 75 12.09 -9.14 7.52
CA LEU A 75 11.81 -7.79 7.03
C LEU A 75 10.34 -7.59 6.65
N VAL A 76 9.54 -8.66 6.67
CA VAL A 76 8.10 -8.62 6.38
C VAL A 76 7.34 -9.25 7.55
N GLN A 77 6.35 -8.53 8.04
CA GLN A 77 5.51 -8.98 9.13
C GLN A 77 4.78 -10.27 8.74
N TYR A 78 4.86 -11.28 9.62
CA TYR A 78 4.28 -12.61 9.45
C TYR A 78 4.82 -13.43 8.26
N ALA A 79 5.88 -12.98 7.59
CA ALA A 79 6.52 -13.81 6.58
C ALA A 79 7.14 -15.06 7.22
N THR A 80 7.16 -16.12 6.43
CA THR A 80 7.61 -17.46 6.82
C THR A 80 8.62 -18.00 5.83
N VAL A 81 9.09 -19.22 6.07
CA VAL A 81 9.97 -19.94 5.14
C VAL A 81 9.29 -20.15 3.78
N ASP A 82 7.96 -20.30 3.74
CA ASP A 82 7.20 -20.51 2.51
C ASP A 82 7.23 -19.26 1.60
N ASP A 83 7.46 -18.07 2.16
CA ASP A 83 7.48 -16.80 1.44
C ASP A 83 8.84 -16.49 0.79
N GLN A 84 9.89 -17.28 1.05
CA GLN A 84 11.25 -17.01 0.58
C GLN A 84 11.38 -16.88 -0.94
N ALA A 85 10.63 -17.69 -1.70
CA ALA A 85 10.62 -17.61 -3.15
C ALA A 85 10.07 -16.25 -3.63
N VAL A 86 9.01 -15.78 -3.00
CA VAL A 86 8.36 -14.50 -3.32
C VAL A 86 9.26 -13.32 -2.90
N LEU A 87 9.92 -13.42 -1.75
CA LEU A 87 10.89 -12.41 -1.28
C LEU A 87 12.15 -12.33 -2.14
N THR A 88 12.60 -13.46 -2.69
CA THR A 88 13.68 -13.50 -3.69
C THR A 88 13.27 -12.79 -4.97
N ASN A 89 12.05 -13.06 -5.44
CA ASN A 89 11.53 -12.49 -6.68
C ASN A 89 11.41 -10.97 -6.64
N PHE A 90 11.21 -10.36 -5.47
CA PHE A 90 11.13 -8.90 -5.35
C PHE A 90 12.39 -8.19 -5.89
N GLY A 91 13.58 -8.61 -5.43
CA GLY A 91 14.84 -8.04 -5.89
C GLY A 91 15.16 -8.38 -7.35
N GLU A 92 14.90 -9.63 -7.77
CA GLU A 92 15.11 -10.04 -9.16
C GLU A 92 14.17 -9.32 -10.13
N ALA A 93 12.92 -9.05 -9.73
CA ALA A 93 11.98 -8.28 -10.53
C ALA A 93 12.45 -6.83 -10.68
N LEU A 94 12.91 -6.17 -9.61
CA LEU A 94 13.44 -4.81 -9.70
C LEU A 94 14.66 -4.75 -10.65
N LYS A 95 15.56 -5.73 -10.54
CA LYS A 95 16.71 -5.86 -11.45
C LYS A 95 16.29 -6.11 -12.89
N ALA A 96 15.34 -7.01 -13.13
CA ALA A 96 14.80 -7.28 -14.47
C ALA A 96 14.12 -6.05 -15.09
N ASN A 97 13.54 -5.17 -14.26
CA ASN A 97 12.92 -3.91 -14.69
C ASN A 97 13.90 -2.72 -14.78
N GLY A 98 15.21 -2.95 -14.65
CA GLY A 98 16.24 -1.91 -14.84
C GLY A 98 16.48 -1.02 -13.62
N PHE A 99 15.95 -1.35 -12.45
CA PHE A 99 16.18 -0.59 -11.21
C PHE A 99 17.55 -0.88 -10.58
N VAL A 100 18.60 -1.06 -11.38
CA VAL A 100 19.98 -1.29 -10.89
C VAL A 100 20.93 -0.28 -11.53
N PRO A 101 21.66 0.53 -10.74
CA PRO A 101 21.66 0.57 -9.26
C PRO A 101 20.34 1.16 -8.70
N LEU A 102 19.79 0.50 -7.68
CA LEU A 102 18.55 0.92 -7.01
C LEU A 102 18.82 2.08 -6.05
N THR A 103 18.00 3.12 -6.13
CA THR A 103 17.89 4.16 -5.12
C THR A 103 16.52 4.08 -4.46
N VAL A 104 16.51 4.08 -3.12
CA VAL A 104 15.29 4.03 -2.31
C VAL A 104 15.23 5.26 -1.42
N VAL A 105 14.08 5.92 -1.37
CA VAL A 105 13.86 7.09 -0.51
C VAL A 105 12.48 6.99 0.16
N ALA A 106 12.45 7.04 1.49
CA ALA A 106 11.21 7.20 2.26
C ALA A 106 10.97 8.69 2.59
N THR A 107 9.76 9.19 2.34
CA THR A 107 9.32 10.55 2.65
C THR A 107 7.94 10.53 3.29
N ASP A 108 7.49 11.69 3.78
CA ASP A 108 6.13 11.90 4.28
C ASP A 108 5.74 10.94 5.41
N LEU A 109 6.68 10.67 6.32
CA LEU A 109 6.48 9.77 7.45
C LEU A 109 5.38 10.30 8.36
N ALA A 110 4.42 9.44 8.69
CA ALA A 110 3.35 9.73 9.64
C ALA A 110 2.96 8.48 10.43
N TRP A 111 2.47 8.67 11.65
CA TRP A 111 1.85 7.57 12.39
C TRP A 111 0.59 7.10 11.65
N SER A 112 0.46 5.79 11.50
CA SER A 112 -0.74 5.18 10.92
C SER A 112 -1.88 5.15 11.94
N SER A 113 -3.08 4.76 11.50
CA SER A 113 -4.20 4.45 12.40
C SER A 113 -4.02 3.15 13.19
N GLN A 114 -3.10 2.27 12.77
CA GLN A 114 -2.70 1.09 13.53
C GLN A 114 -1.66 1.50 14.58
N PRO A 115 -1.86 1.17 15.88
CA PRO A 115 -0.97 1.59 16.94
C PRO A 115 0.50 1.20 16.69
N GLY A 116 1.39 2.18 16.72
CA GLY A 116 2.84 1.98 16.57
C GLY A 116 3.32 1.80 15.12
N ASN A 117 2.43 1.60 14.15
CA ASN A 117 2.81 1.53 12.74
C ASN A 117 3.04 2.91 12.14
N VAL A 118 3.91 2.97 11.13
CA VAL A 118 4.27 4.20 10.41
C VAL A 118 3.94 4.04 8.93
N LEU A 119 3.26 5.04 8.37
CA LEU A 119 3.08 5.20 6.93
C LEU A 119 4.20 6.08 6.38
N ALA A 120 4.72 5.71 5.21
CA ALA A 120 5.67 6.53 4.46
C ALA A 120 5.44 6.37 2.96
N ASN A 121 5.68 7.43 2.20
CA ASN A 121 5.79 7.32 0.75
C ASN A 121 7.20 6.84 0.40
N VAL A 122 7.30 5.68 -0.23
CA VAL A 122 8.59 5.12 -0.64
C VAL A 122 8.75 5.26 -2.14
N THR A 123 9.81 5.90 -2.57
CA THR A 123 10.19 6.06 -3.99
C THR A 123 11.34 5.14 -4.33
N LEU A 124 11.15 4.32 -5.35
CA LEU A 124 12.16 3.51 -6.01
C LEU A 124 12.58 4.20 -7.30
N SER A 125 13.88 4.42 -7.49
CA SER A 125 14.45 5.03 -8.69
C SER A 125 15.77 4.38 -9.07
N THR A 126 16.30 4.75 -10.23
CA THR A 126 17.58 4.28 -10.76
C THR A 126 18.28 5.44 -11.48
N ALA A 127 19.56 5.27 -11.76
CA ALA A 127 20.33 6.23 -12.55
C ALA A 127 19.96 6.21 -14.05
N ASP A 128 19.28 5.17 -14.52
CA ASP A 128 18.80 5.07 -15.90
C ASP A 128 17.59 6.01 -16.12
N PRO A 129 17.72 7.06 -16.96
CA PRO A 129 16.62 7.99 -17.23
C PRO A 129 15.47 7.38 -18.04
N ALA A 130 15.67 6.21 -18.67
CA ALA A 130 14.61 5.50 -19.38
C ALA A 130 13.61 4.83 -18.43
N VAL A 131 14.03 4.54 -17.19
CA VAL A 131 13.19 3.92 -16.17
C VAL A 131 12.53 4.99 -15.31
N LYS A 132 11.20 5.00 -15.29
CA LYS A 132 10.44 5.97 -14.49
C LYS A 132 10.51 5.61 -13.00
N PRO A 133 10.76 6.57 -12.10
CA PRO A 133 10.63 6.35 -10.67
C PRO A 133 9.21 5.88 -10.29
N PHE A 134 9.14 5.00 -9.30
CA PHE A 134 7.89 4.47 -8.78
C PHE A 134 7.75 4.86 -7.31
N THR A 135 6.64 5.52 -6.95
CA THR A 135 6.35 5.90 -5.56
C THR A 135 5.10 5.16 -5.08
N TYR A 136 5.19 4.55 -3.91
CA TYR A 136 4.08 3.82 -3.30
C TYR A 136 3.99 4.09 -1.79
N PRO A 137 2.78 4.33 -1.25
CA PRO A 137 2.58 4.43 0.19
C PRO A 137 2.76 3.05 0.84
N MET A 138 3.68 2.95 1.78
CA MET A 138 4.00 1.72 2.49
C MET A 138 3.75 1.89 3.99
N GLU A 139 3.27 0.83 4.63
CA GLU A 139 3.09 0.78 6.08
C GLU A 139 4.12 -0.15 6.71
N PHE A 140 4.76 0.33 7.77
CA PHE A 140 5.81 -0.35 8.50
C PHE A 140 5.38 -0.58 9.94
N ALA A 141 5.66 -1.78 10.45
CA ALA A 141 5.45 -2.15 11.84
C ALA A 141 6.80 -2.18 12.58
N PRO A 142 6.82 -1.74 13.85
CA PRO A 142 8.00 -1.91 14.68
C PRO A 142 8.19 -3.39 15.05
N ILE A 143 9.44 -3.84 15.11
CA ILE A 143 9.83 -5.16 15.62
C ILE A 143 11.09 -5.01 16.46
N HIS A 144 10.94 -5.12 17.79
CA HIS A 144 11.99 -4.77 18.75
C HIS A 144 12.57 -3.38 18.46
N ASP A 145 13.87 -3.28 18.18
CA ASP A 145 14.59 -2.05 17.84
C ASP A 145 14.71 -1.80 16.32
N ALA A 146 13.91 -2.51 15.52
CA ALA A 146 13.94 -2.47 14.07
C ALA A 146 12.53 -2.26 13.47
N TRP A 147 12.47 -2.24 12.13
CA TRP A 147 11.26 -2.05 11.36
C TRP A 147 11.10 -3.16 10.33
N GLN A 148 9.86 -3.51 10.05
CA GLN A 148 9.47 -4.47 9.02
C GLN A 148 8.30 -3.89 8.20
N LEU A 149 8.20 -4.32 6.96
CA LEU A 149 7.03 -4.04 6.13
C LEU A 149 5.82 -4.77 6.70
N THR A 150 4.66 -4.13 6.79
CA THR A 150 3.44 -4.85 7.18
C THR A 150 3.06 -5.91 6.14
N GLN A 151 2.40 -6.98 6.59
CA GLN A 151 1.90 -8.03 5.69
C GLN A 151 0.99 -7.42 4.62
N ARG A 152 0.11 -6.50 5.02
CA ARG A 152 -0.81 -5.79 4.13
C ARG A 152 -0.07 -5.12 2.97
N THR A 153 1.00 -4.38 3.24
CA THR A 153 1.78 -3.73 2.18
C THR A 153 2.55 -4.76 1.36
N ALA A 154 3.09 -5.80 1.99
CA ALA A 154 3.78 -6.87 1.27
C ALA A 154 2.84 -7.57 0.27
N ASP A 155 1.63 -7.94 0.68
CA ASP A 155 0.62 -8.56 -0.18
C ASP A 155 0.24 -7.69 -1.38
N GLN A 156 0.43 -6.37 -1.31
CA GLN A 156 0.18 -5.45 -2.41
C GLN A 156 1.40 -5.30 -3.34
N LEU A 157 2.61 -5.37 -2.80
CA LEU A 157 3.86 -5.20 -3.57
C LEU A 157 4.33 -6.49 -4.23
N LEU A 158 4.18 -7.62 -3.56
CA LEU A 158 4.69 -8.91 -4.01
C LEU A 158 4.03 -9.40 -5.31
N PRO A 159 2.71 -9.21 -5.55
CA PRO A 159 2.10 -9.52 -6.84
C PRO A 159 2.63 -8.64 -7.98
N LEU A 160 3.04 -7.40 -7.70
CA LEU A 160 3.64 -6.50 -8.69
C LEU A 160 5.06 -6.97 -9.10
N ALA A 161 5.76 -7.62 -8.18
CA ALA A 161 7.04 -8.29 -8.46
C ALA A 161 6.87 -9.70 -9.04
N GLY A 162 5.64 -10.24 -9.05
CA GLY A 162 5.36 -11.67 -9.10
C GLY A 162 4.58 -12.17 -10.32
N THR A 163 4.52 -11.46 -11.43
CA THR A 163 3.99 -12.05 -12.68
C THR A 163 5.12 -12.40 -13.65
N PRO A 164 5.78 -13.57 -13.53
CA PRO A 164 6.19 -14.25 -14.75
C PRO A 164 4.91 -14.57 -15.50
N THR A 165 4.74 -14.01 -16.70
CA THR A 165 3.70 -14.41 -17.65
C THR A 165 3.71 -15.93 -17.75
N THR A 166 2.78 -16.60 -17.09
CA THR A 166 2.44 -17.97 -17.44
C THR A 166 1.76 -17.88 -18.80
N THR A 167 2.52 -18.03 -19.88
CA THR A 167 1.95 -18.30 -21.20
C THR A 167 1.12 -19.58 -21.06
N PRO A 168 -0.21 -19.56 -21.25
CA PRO A 168 -0.95 -20.80 -21.35
C PRO A 168 -0.47 -21.53 -22.61
N SER A 169 0.18 -22.68 -22.44
CA SER A 169 0.31 -23.64 -23.53
C SER A 169 -1.06 -24.26 -23.76
N SER A 170 -1.66 -23.95 -24.91
CA SER A 170 -2.75 -24.70 -25.52
C SER A 170 -2.19 -25.52 -26.68
#